data_AF-A0A1G1V5M7-F1
#
_entry.id   AF-A0A1G1V5M7-F1
#
_cell.length_a   1.000
_cell.length_b   1.000
_cell.length_c   1.000
_cell.angle_alpha   90.00
_cell.angle_beta   90.00
_cell.angle_gamma   90.00
#
_symmetry.space_group_name_H-M   'P 1'
#
loop_
_entity.id
_entity.type
_entity.pdbx_description
1 polymer ?
#
loop_
_entity_poly.entity_id
_entity_poly.type
_entity_poly.pdbx_seq_one_letter_code
_entity_poly.pdbx_strand_id
1 'polypeptide(L)'
;MPPSESSENPAMTTIESPRPLFVPEVRKNEPLSDEELGNLLAAIGNNEAKAITLIAMGKGVIYDRYDLDSEMIRTQGDTLGWRQSRGVPFNYCANSLENIGLVAKSVSDSNLETWGYIKTDYGEEQGDALAGLLLDFSLRHPEVSLYDIFGSTSSGGKDREIEASLGLTGFKNRSPLACLKLIWELATTNELRVIDLGNNHGKPNQEPQEYLSRLKECGLIHYEFTAEHQPYAQYQLALNSPLETPGYKTRQPLMTKDVYELLKRDPNKIWMLEDLRVAYFAKKKAENPDFDRNNTSTKNRLSRVLSNLERAGYVYRPGGRRYERTTVWVDEEHKLLFIDLLTLIDQFQNQDSDTLRKGRMLAVSFSPRQIGTLMAKAKEHSPQANKFFREETEKHILSFLNDHSKSTTREVRKSIIDYQKRNVSTGNIRAILRKLKSGGKIKETLEKGINKWSLASEQDN
;
A
#
# COMPACT_ATOMS: atom_id res chain seq x y z
N MET A 1 -37.81 59.19 -41.66
CA MET A 1 -37.27 57.85 -41.36
C MET A 1 -35.75 57.98 -41.29
N PRO A 2 -35.12 57.89 -40.11
CA PRO A 2 -33.66 57.87 -39.96
C PRO A 2 -33.15 56.42 -39.97
N PRO A 3 -31.93 56.17 -40.46
CA PRO A 3 -30.82 55.74 -39.58
C PRO A 3 -29.44 56.22 -40.13
N SER A 4 -28.29 56.15 -39.48
CA SER A 4 -27.82 55.67 -38.17
C SER A 4 -26.40 56.22 -38.00
N GLU A 5 -26.13 56.88 -36.88
CA GLU A 5 -24.77 57.12 -36.41
C GLU A 5 -24.13 55.77 -36.02
N SER A 6 -22.92 55.49 -36.51
CA SER A 6 -22.06 54.47 -35.91
C SER A 6 -20.73 55.14 -35.55
N SER A 7 -20.60 55.43 -34.26
CA SER A 7 -19.37 55.81 -33.59
C SER A 7 -18.62 54.53 -33.23
N GLU A 8 -17.57 54.20 -33.97
CA GLU A 8 -16.61 53.19 -33.53
C GLU A 8 -15.63 53.83 -32.55
N ASN A 9 -15.93 53.70 -31.26
CA ASN A 9 -14.94 53.84 -30.20
C ASN A 9 -13.95 52.66 -30.30
N PRO A 10 -12.62 52.88 -30.25
CA PRO A 10 -11.68 51.78 -30.14
C PRO A 10 -11.88 51.11 -28.78
N ALA A 11 -12.10 49.80 -28.81
CA ALA A 11 -12.22 48.97 -27.61
C ALA A 11 -10.95 49.09 -26.77
N MET A 12 -11.05 49.76 -25.62
CA MET A 12 -10.09 49.62 -24.54
C MET A 12 -10.13 48.16 -24.08
N THR A 13 -9.18 47.34 -24.55
CA THR A 13 -8.82 46.08 -23.91
C THR A 13 -8.37 46.40 -22.49
N THR A 14 -9.29 46.24 -21.55
CA THR A 14 -8.99 46.18 -20.13
C THR A 14 -8.11 44.96 -19.95
N ILE A 15 -6.82 45.18 -19.68
CA ILE A 15 -5.93 44.11 -19.23
C ILE A 15 -6.53 43.67 -17.89
N GLU A 16 -7.25 42.54 -17.88
CA GLU A 16 -7.64 41.88 -16.65
C GLU A 16 -6.35 41.60 -15.88
N SER A 17 -6.14 42.37 -14.81
CA SER A 17 -5.09 42.06 -13.84
C SER A 17 -5.33 40.63 -13.36
N PRO A 18 -4.30 39.77 -13.27
CA PRO A 18 -4.48 38.40 -12.83
C PRO A 18 -5.16 38.43 -11.47
N ARG A 19 -6.36 37.86 -11.38
CA ARG A 19 -7.08 37.70 -10.13
C ARG A 19 -6.12 37.05 -9.13
N PRO A 20 -5.89 37.62 -7.93
CA PRO A 20 -5.15 36.91 -6.91
C PRO A 20 -5.87 35.58 -6.67
N LEU A 21 -5.12 34.48 -6.79
CA LEU A 21 -5.58 33.14 -6.43
C LEU A 21 -6.22 33.24 -5.04
N PHE A 22 -7.48 32.85 -4.93
CA PHE A 22 -8.16 32.76 -3.65
C PHE A 22 -7.45 31.67 -2.85
N VAL A 23 -6.55 32.07 -1.96
CA VAL A 23 -5.88 31.18 -1.02
C VAL A 23 -6.80 31.09 0.20
N PRO A 24 -7.44 29.93 0.46
CA PRO A 24 -8.28 29.78 1.63
C PRO A 24 -7.45 29.98 2.91
N GLU A 25 -7.96 30.78 3.85
CA GLU A 25 -7.35 30.97 5.17
C GLU A 25 -7.27 29.63 5.91
N VAL A 26 -6.05 29.24 6.32
CA VAL A 26 -5.80 28.04 7.11
C VAL A 26 -6.41 28.22 8.51
N ARG A 27 -7.25 27.28 8.97
CA ARG A 27 -7.77 27.26 10.36
C ARG A 27 -6.64 26.86 11.33
N LYS A 28 -5.86 27.84 11.81
CA LYS A 28 -4.54 27.60 12.43
C LYS A 28 -4.50 26.91 13.81
N ASN A 29 -5.59 26.44 14.42
CA ASN A 29 -5.55 25.88 15.79
C ASN A 29 -6.49 24.68 16.06
N GLU A 30 -7.16 24.14 15.04
CA GLU A 30 -8.00 22.95 15.23
C GLU A 30 -7.17 21.69 14.90
N PRO A 31 -7.34 20.58 15.65
CA PRO A 31 -6.73 19.31 15.27
C PRO A 31 -7.12 18.93 13.84
N LEU A 32 -6.17 18.40 13.08
CA LEU A 32 -6.44 17.92 11.73
C LEU A 32 -7.41 16.73 11.80
N SER A 33 -8.37 16.72 10.89
CA SER A 33 -9.24 15.56 10.73
C SER A 33 -8.42 14.32 10.35
N ASP A 34 -8.92 13.14 10.72
CA ASP A 34 -8.33 11.86 10.32
C ASP A 34 -8.14 11.76 8.80
N GLU A 35 -9.10 12.25 8.03
CA GLU A 35 -9.04 12.25 6.58
C GLU A 35 -7.96 13.20 6.02
N GLU A 36 -7.81 14.39 6.59
CA GLU A 36 -6.76 15.34 6.20
C GLU A 36 -5.36 14.79 6.52
N LEU A 37 -5.18 14.24 7.74
CA LEU A 37 -3.95 13.54 8.11
C LEU A 37 -3.67 12.35 7.16
N GLY A 38 -4.69 11.55 6.86
CA GLY A 38 -4.58 10.44 5.92
C GLY A 38 -4.15 10.88 4.52
N ASN A 39 -4.61 12.04 4.07
CA ASN A 39 -4.21 12.66 2.80
C ASN A 39 -2.73 13.09 2.83
N LEU A 40 -2.28 13.76 3.89
CA LEU A 40 -0.89 14.17 4.09
C LEU A 40 0.07 12.96 4.14
N LEU A 41 -0.26 11.93 4.94
CA LEU A 41 0.52 10.70 5.00
C LEU A 41 0.60 9.98 3.64
N ALA A 42 -0.46 10.02 2.85
CA ALA A 42 -0.45 9.45 1.51
C ALA A 42 0.33 10.27 0.48
N ALA A 43 0.37 11.58 0.65
CA ALA A 43 1.05 12.48 -0.25
C ALA A 43 2.57 12.48 -0.03
N ILE A 44 3.01 12.57 1.23
CA ILE A 44 4.43 12.70 1.60
C ILE A 44 4.91 11.66 2.61
N GLY A 45 4.04 11.13 3.46
CA GLY A 45 4.45 10.27 4.57
C GLY A 45 4.73 8.81 4.21
N ASN A 46 4.40 8.37 2.98
CA ASN A 46 4.51 6.97 2.59
C ASN A 46 5.81 6.60 1.85
N ASN A 47 6.68 7.58 1.58
CA ASN A 47 7.96 7.37 0.90
C ASN A 47 8.89 8.58 1.11
N GLU A 48 10.13 8.33 1.53
CA GLU A 48 11.11 9.40 1.81
C GLU A 48 11.37 10.28 0.59
N ALA A 49 11.38 9.72 -0.64
CA ALA A 49 11.63 10.51 -1.84
C ALA A 49 10.53 11.53 -2.13
N LYS A 50 9.28 11.26 -1.74
CA LYS A 50 8.18 12.24 -1.88
C LYS A 50 8.32 13.37 -0.88
N ALA A 51 8.60 13.06 0.38
CA ALA A 51 8.87 14.05 1.42
C ALA A 51 10.08 14.92 1.04
N ILE A 52 11.16 14.30 0.54
CA ILE A 52 12.37 15.00 0.05
C ILE A 52 12.03 15.93 -1.14
N THR A 53 11.19 15.47 -2.07
CA THR A 53 10.75 16.30 -3.19
C THR A 53 10.07 17.58 -2.72
N LEU A 54 9.21 17.50 -1.68
CA LEU A 54 8.58 18.69 -1.14
C LEU A 54 9.60 19.62 -0.46
N ILE A 55 10.44 19.12 0.45
CA ILE A 55 11.38 19.98 1.20
C ILE A 55 12.47 20.59 0.29
N ALA A 56 12.82 19.93 -0.81
CA ALA A 56 13.78 20.45 -1.79
C ALA A 56 13.25 21.66 -2.57
N MET A 57 11.92 21.82 -2.66
CA MET A 57 11.32 23.00 -3.29
C MET A 57 11.43 24.22 -2.38
N GLY A 58 12.06 25.29 -2.87
CA GLY A 58 12.09 26.59 -2.22
C GLY A 58 10.75 27.33 -2.32
N LYS A 59 10.47 28.20 -1.33
CA LYS A 59 9.31 29.10 -1.35
C LYS A 59 9.42 30.09 -2.50
N GLY A 60 8.32 30.33 -3.21
CA GLY A 60 8.25 31.36 -4.26
C GLY A 60 8.91 30.97 -5.58
N VAL A 61 9.51 29.78 -5.68
CA VAL A 61 10.20 29.31 -6.87
C VAL A 61 9.29 28.35 -7.64
N ILE A 62 9.16 28.59 -8.94
CA ILE A 62 8.45 27.69 -9.86
C ILE A 62 9.46 26.69 -10.40
N TYR A 63 9.20 25.41 -10.18
CA TYR A 63 10.04 24.32 -10.66
C TYR A 63 9.36 23.63 -11.84
N ASP A 64 9.98 23.71 -13.01
CA ASP A 64 9.60 22.84 -14.11
C ASP A 64 10.17 21.41 -13.90
N ARG A 65 10.01 20.54 -14.90
CA ARG A 65 10.50 19.17 -14.83
C ARG A 65 12.04 19.08 -14.72
N TYR A 66 12.77 19.98 -15.35
CA TYR A 66 14.24 20.01 -15.35
C TYR A 66 14.79 20.63 -14.07
N ASP A 67 14.16 21.69 -13.59
CA ASP A 67 14.53 22.36 -12.34
C ASP A 67 14.41 21.39 -11.18
N LEU A 68 13.27 20.67 -11.10
CA LEU A 68 13.01 19.75 -9.99
C LEU A 68 13.96 18.54 -10.00
N ASP A 69 14.33 18.02 -11.17
CA ASP A 69 15.35 16.97 -11.31
C ASP A 69 16.73 17.45 -10.85
N SER A 70 17.12 18.64 -11.29
CA SER A 70 18.39 19.27 -10.92
C SER A 70 18.44 19.54 -9.42
N GLU A 71 17.35 20.02 -8.84
CA GLU A 71 17.22 20.30 -7.41
C GLU A 71 17.29 19.04 -6.56
N MET A 72 16.66 17.95 -7.00
CA MET A 72 16.75 16.65 -6.33
C MET A 72 18.16 16.04 -6.39
N ILE A 73 18.92 16.29 -7.46
CA ILE A 73 20.33 15.91 -7.55
C ILE A 73 21.18 16.78 -6.62
N ARG A 74 21.00 18.10 -6.69
CA ARG A 74 21.73 19.09 -5.89
C ARG A 74 21.60 18.85 -4.40
N THR A 75 20.38 18.54 -3.94
CA THR A 75 20.07 18.36 -2.51
C THR A 75 20.73 17.10 -1.90
N GLN A 76 21.15 16.13 -2.72
CA GLN A 76 21.90 14.94 -2.26
C GLN A 76 23.43 15.17 -2.19
N GLY A 77 23.95 16.23 -2.81
CA GLY A 77 25.39 16.48 -2.91
C GLY A 77 26.11 15.50 -3.83
N ASP A 78 27.40 15.27 -3.59
CA ASP A 78 28.27 14.53 -4.52
C ASP A 78 27.96 13.03 -4.59
N THR A 79 27.47 12.44 -3.50
CA THR A 79 27.15 11.01 -3.42
C THR A 79 25.64 10.80 -3.48
N LEU A 80 25.14 10.52 -4.69
CA LEU A 80 23.72 10.31 -4.92
C LEU A 80 23.25 8.95 -4.37
N GLY A 81 22.36 8.98 -3.38
CA GLY A 81 21.66 7.77 -2.92
C GLY A 81 20.70 7.22 -3.97
N TRP A 82 20.01 8.14 -4.67
CA TRP A 82 19.17 7.80 -5.79
C TRP A 82 19.10 8.91 -6.84
N ARG A 83 19.67 8.63 -8.01
CA ARG A 83 19.37 9.37 -9.24
C ARG A 83 18.08 8.84 -9.85
N GLN A 84 16.98 9.52 -9.55
CA GLN A 84 15.68 9.20 -10.14
C GLN A 84 15.66 9.54 -11.63
N SER A 85 14.73 8.95 -12.38
CA SER A 85 14.47 9.44 -13.75
C SER A 85 13.81 10.81 -13.65
N ARG A 86 14.21 11.74 -14.53
CA ARG A 86 13.77 13.14 -14.55
C ARG A 86 12.28 13.40 -14.29
N GLY A 87 11.39 12.55 -14.81
CA GLY A 87 9.95 12.72 -14.63
C GLY A 87 9.40 12.35 -13.25
N VAL A 88 10.15 11.65 -12.40
CA VAL A 88 9.62 11.07 -11.14
C VAL A 88 9.29 12.14 -10.10
N PRO A 89 10.18 13.08 -9.73
CA PRO A 89 9.85 14.15 -8.80
C PRO A 89 8.64 14.97 -9.27
N PHE A 90 8.62 15.31 -10.56
CA PHE A 90 7.54 16.09 -11.17
C PHE A 90 6.19 15.34 -11.14
N ASN A 91 6.23 14.02 -11.30
CA ASN A 91 5.06 13.17 -11.15
C ASN A 91 4.58 13.06 -9.69
N TYR A 92 5.45 13.21 -8.69
CA TYR A 92 5.01 13.30 -7.30
C TYR A 92 4.20 14.58 -7.06
N CYS A 93 4.65 15.71 -7.60
CA CYS A 93 3.90 16.96 -7.57
C CYS A 93 2.50 16.76 -8.17
N ALA A 94 2.42 16.27 -9.40
CA ALA A 94 1.15 16.08 -10.13
C ALA A 94 0.20 15.08 -9.46
N ASN A 95 0.71 13.93 -9.02
CA ASN A 95 -0.16 12.82 -8.60
C ASN A 95 -0.41 12.76 -7.10
N SER A 96 0.38 13.47 -6.28
CA SER A 96 0.32 13.38 -4.82
C SER A 96 0.20 14.74 -4.15
N LEU A 97 1.09 15.70 -4.47
CA LEU A 97 1.20 16.95 -3.71
C LEU A 97 0.15 17.99 -4.12
N GLU A 98 -0.11 18.15 -5.42
CA GLU A 98 -1.05 19.14 -5.96
C GLU A 98 -2.48 18.87 -5.48
N ASN A 99 -2.89 17.60 -5.47
CA ASN A 99 -4.25 17.17 -5.13
C ASN A 99 -4.70 17.52 -3.72
N ILE A 100 -3.76 17.83 -2.82
CA ILE A 100 -4.04 18.21 -1.43
C ILE A 100 -3.50 19.60 -1.10
N GLY A 101 -3.13 20.38 -2.11
CA GLY A 101 -2.73 21.77 -1.95
C GLY A 101 -1.34 22.00 -1.37
N LEU A 102 -0.44 21.02 -1.33
CA LEU A 102 0.95 21.23 -0.89
C LEU A 102 1.79 21.98 -1.95
N VAL A 103 1.43 21.82 -3.22
CA VAL A 103 1.98 22.55 -4.35
C VAL A 103 0.86 22.98 -5.28
N ALA A 104 1.08 24.01 -6.08
CA ALA A 104 0.15 24.46 -7.11
C ALA A 104 0.84 24.55 -8.47
N LYS A 105 0.10 24.33 -9.55
CA LYS A 105 0.59 24.64 -10.90
C LYS A 105 0.70 26.16 -11.06
N SER A 106 1.81 26.62 -11.62
CA SER A 106 2.02 28.02 -11.97
C SER A 106 2.71 28.13 -13.33
N VAL A 107 2.47 29.23 -14.03
CA VAL A 107 3.11 29.54 -15.31
C VAL A 107 4.48 30.15 -15.01
N SER A 108 5.56 29.51 -15.48
CA SER A 108 6.93 29.98 -15.28
C SER A 108 7.33 31.06 -16.29
N ASP A 109 6.75 31.03 -17.49
CA ASP A 109 6.91 32.05 -18.53
C ASP A 109 5.61 32.19 -19.33
N SER A 110 4.97 33.36 -19.28
CA SER A 110 3.72 33.64 -19.98
C SER A 110 3.84 33.65 -21.50
N ASN A 111 5.06 33.82 -22.03
CA ASN A 111 5.31 33.90 -23.47
C ASN A 111 5.61 32.52 -24.08
N LEU A 112 6.04 31.56 -23.28
CA LEU A 112 6.43 30.20 -23.72
C LEU A 112 5.46 29.11 -23.27
N GLU A 113 4.33 29.47 -22.63
CA GLU A 113 3.34 28.56 -22.02
C GLU A 113 3.98 27.46 -21.16
N THR A 114 5.16 27.73 -20.59
CA THR A 114 5.87 26.76 -19.79
C THR A 114 5.31 26.81 -18.37
N TRP A 115 5.01 25.65 -17.81
CA TRP A 115 4.38 25.54 -16.50
C TRP A 115 5.20 24.63 -15.60
N GLY A 116 5.18 24.95 -14.32
CA GLY A 116 5.84 24.20 -13.27
C GLY A 116 4.99 24.14 -12.00
N TYR A 117 5.59 23.65 -10.93
CA TYR A 117 4.97 23.62 -9.61
C TYR A 117 5.66 24.61 -8.67
N ILE A 118 4.86 25.30 -7.88
CA ILE A 118 5.30 26.16 -6.78
C ILE A 118 4.78 25.59 -5.46
N LYS A 119 5.61 25.63 -4.42
CA LYS A 119 5.19 25.26 -3.06
C LYS A 119 4.21 26.31 -2.51
N THR A 120 3.09 25.86 -1.96
CA THR A 120 2.08 26.74 -1.34
C THR A 120 2.43 27.07 0.11
N ASP A 121 1.77 28.06 0.71
CA ASP A 121 1.93 28.35 2.14
C ASP A 121 1.53 27.14 3.00
N TYR A 122 0.50 26.37 2.62
CA TYR A 122 0.15 25.13 3.32
C TYR A 122 1.23 24.04 3.17
N GLY A 123 1.85 23.96 1.99
CA GLY A 123 3.01 23.10 1.73
C GLY A 123 4.19 23.42 2.64
N GLU A 124 4.42 24.71 2.90
CA GLU A 124 5.46 25.17 3.81
C GLU A 124 5.07 24.99 5.29
N GLU A 125 3.84 25.33 5.67
CA GLU A 125 3.42 25.32 7.07
C GLU A 125 3.22 23.89 7.60
N GLN A 126 2.47 23.07 6.86
CA GLN A 126 2.06 21.72 7.25
C GLN A 126 2.90 20.65 6.57
N GLY A 127 3.14 20.81 5.26
CA GLY A 127 3.88 19.85 4.47
C GLY A 127 5.33 19.69 4.91
N ASP A 128 6.08 20.79 5.02
CA ASP A 128 7.47 20.76 5.47
C ASP A 128 7.56 20.33 6.94
N ALA A 129 6.60 20.72 7.79
CA ALA A 129 6.55 20.26 9.17
C ALA A 129 6.47 18.73 9.25
N LEU A 130 5.48 18.12 8.60
CA LEU A 130 5.32 16.67 8.60
C LEU A 130 6.49 15.96 7.90
N ALA A 131 6.93 16.46 6.75
CA ALA A 131 8.05 15.89 6.01
C ALA A 131 9.34 15.89 6.86
N GLY A 132 9.66 17.00 7.52
CA GLY A 132 10.82 17.10 8.39
C GLY A 132 10.78 16.10 9.55
N LEU A 133 9.63 15.98 10.22
CA LEU A 133 9.45 15.03 11.32
C LEU A 133 9.58 13.57 10.85
N LEU A 134 8.94 13.19 9.74
CA LEU A 134 8.97 11.81 9.23
C LEU A 134 10.34 11.42 8.65
N LEU A 135 11.06 12.36 8.05
CA LEU A 135 12.43 12.11 7.55
C LEU A 135 13.42 11.96 8.71
N ASP A 136 13.28 12.75 9.78
CA ASP A 136 14.06 12.56 11.01
C ASP A 136 13.78 11.21 11.65
N PHE A 137 12.51 10.82 11.77
CA PHE A 137 12.13 9.47 12.18
C PHE A 137 12.80 8.39 11.31
N SER A 138 12.76 8.52 9.98
CA SER A 138 13.36 7.55 9.07
C SER A 138 14.90 7.50 9.18
N LEU A 139 15.57 8.60 9.55
CA LEU A 139 17.01 8.58 9.83
C LEU A 139 17.35 7.86 11.14
N ARG A 140 16.51 8.02 12.17
CA ARG A 140 16.71 7.38 13.49
C ARG A 140 16.47 5.87 13.47
N HIS A 141 15.63 5.39 12.54
CA HIS A 141 15.29 3.98 12.33
C HIS A 141 15.76 3.49 10.94
N PRO A 142 17.08 3.35 10.71
CA PRO A 142 17.64 3.10 9.38
C PRO A 142 17.20 1.77 8.74
N GLU A 143 16.75 0.81 9.53
CA GLU A 143 16.30 -0.52 9.11
C GLU A 143 14.86 -0.56 8.56
N VAL A 144 14.04 0.46 8.84
CA VAL A 144 12.63 0.51 8.41
C VAL A 144 12.33 1.75 7.58
N SER A 145 11.91 1.60 6.32
CA SER A 145 11.47 2.73 5.50
C SER A 145 10.02 3.12 5.78
N LEU A 146 9.68 4.38 5.49
CA LEU A 146 8.30 4.87 5.50
C LEU A 146 7.40 4.04 4.57
N TYR A 147 7.97 3.48 3.50
CA TYR A 147 7.25 2.60 2.58
C TYR A 147 6.97 1.21 3.18
N ASP A 148 7.82 0.67 4.04
CA ASP A 148 7.54 -0.60 4.72
C ASP A 148 6.33 -0.45 5.67
N ILE A 149 6.25 0.71 6.33
CA ILE A 149 5.20 1.05 7.28
C ILE A 149 3.89 1.37 6.56
N PHE A 150 3.86 2.38 5.68
CA PHE A 150 2.63 2.89 5.06
C PHE A 150 2.37 2.35 3.64
N GLY A 151 3.42 1.97 2.93
CA GLY A 151 3.44 1.40 1.57
C GLY A 151 2.61 2.12 0.53
N SER A 152 2.06 1.38 -0.44
CA SER A 152 1.41 1.99 -1.61
C SER A 152 0.14 2.75 -1.22
N THR A 153 -0.06 3.91 -1.84
CA THR A 153 -1.23 4.76 -1.68
C THR A 153 -2.24 4.60 -2.82
N SER A 154 -1.98 3.70 -3.76
CA SER A 154 -2.90 3.37 -4.85
C SER A 154 -4.14 2.65 -4.31
N SER A 155 -5.29 3.33 -4.27
CA SER A 155 -6.59 2.71 -3.95
C SER A 155 -7.53 2.81 -5.15
N GLY A 156 -8.21 1.72 -5.50
CA GLY A 156 -9.31 1.74 -6.48
C GLY A 156 -10.64 2.29 -5.95
N GLY A 157 -10.65 2.83 -4.72
CA GLY A 157 -11.82 3.45 -4.11
C GLY A 157 -12.25 4.72 -4.86
N LYS A 158 -13.55 5.02 -4.80
CA LYS A 158 -14.09 6.27 -5.34
C LYS A 158 -13.57 7.45 -4.51
N ASP A 159 -13.24 8.54 -5.20
CA ASP A 159 -13.04 9.84 -4.57
C ASP A 159 -14.34 10.30 -3.91
N ARG A 160 -14.24 10.86 -2.71
CA ARG A 160 -15.27 11.68 -2.07
C ARG A 160 -14.66 13.02 -1.68
N GLU A 161 -15.44 14.07 -1.65
CA GLU A 161 -14.97 15.37 -1.12
C GLU A 161 -15.04 15.36 0.41
N ILE A 162 -14.03 15.98 1.03
CA ILE A 162 -13.97 16.23 2.47
C ILE A 162 -13.70 17.71 2.71
N GLU A 163 -14.15 18.24 3.84
CA GLU A 163 -13.71 19.55 4.33
C GLU A 163 -12.35 19.38 5.03
N ALA A 164 -11.34 20.11 4.56
CA ALA A 164 -9.99 20.17 5.11
C ALA A 164 -9.64 21.62 5.46
N SER A 165 -8.47 21.85 6.05
CA SER A 165 -8.00 23.19 6.43
C SER A 165 -7.94 24.20 5.28
N LEU A 166 -7.83 23.73 4.02
CA LEU A 166 -7.85 24.53 2.80
C LEU A 166 -9.22 24.56 2.10
N GLY A 167 -10.27 24.07 2.73
CA GLY A 167 -11.60 23.91 2.12
C GLY A 167 -11.81 22.50 1.56
N LEU A 168 -12.62 22.37 0.51
CA LEU A 168 -13.00 21.06 -0.04
C LEU A 168 -11.83 20.41 -0.79
N THR A 169 -11.44 19.21 -0.37
CA THR A 169 -10.39 18.43 -1.03
C THR A 169 -10.86 17.02 -1.34
N GLY A 170 -10.28 16.40 -2.38
CA GLY A 170 -10.55 15.02 -2.73
C GLY A 170 -9.92 14.05 -1.72
N PHE A 171 -10.73 13.16 -1.18
CA PHE A 171 -10.30 12.05 -0.34
C PHE A 171 -10.64 10.72 -0.98
N LYS A 172 -9.63 9.85 -1.07
CA LYS A 172 -9.86 8.41 -1.22
C LYS A 172 -9.69 7.79 0.16
N ASN A 173 -10.42 6.72 0.46
CA ASN A 173 -10.07 5.85 1.59
C ASN A 173 -8.69 5.23 1.31
N ARG A 174 -7.63 5.98 1.63
CA ARG A 174 -6.24 5.66 1.31
C ARG A 174 -5.64 4.75 2.39
N SER A 175 -4.70 3.95 1.93
CA SER A 175 -4.00 2.91 2.69
C SER A 175 -3.30 3.37 3.99
N PRO A 176 -2.69 4.57 4.06
CA PRO A 176 -1.91 4.99 5.22
C PRO A 176 -2.71 5.21 6.52
N LEU A 177 -3.91 5.81 6.47
CA LEU A 177 -4.72 6.04 7.68
C LEU A 177 -5.20 4.72 8.30
N ALA A 178 -5.64 3.78 7.47
CA ALA A 178 -6.02 2.44 7.93
C ALA A 178 -4.81 1.71 8.55
N CYS A 179 -3.62 1.89 7.98
CA CYS A 179 -2.39 1.35 8.54
C CYS A 179 -2.01 2.02 9.87
N LEU A 180 -2.20 3.33 10.01
CA LEU A 180 -1.92 4.05 11.24
C LEU A 180 -2.80 3.56 12.40
N LYS A 181 -4.12 3.41 12.15
CA LYS A 181 -5.05 2.87 13.14
C LYS A 181 -4.70 1.44 13.55
N LEU A 182 -4.25 0.62 12.59
CA LEU A 182 -3.75 -0.72 12.86
C LEU A 182 -2.48 -0.70 13.72
N ILE A 183 -1.53 0.20 13.44
CA ILE A 183 -0.30 0.36 14.21
C ILE A 183 -0.62 0.81 15.64
N TRP A 184 -1.60 1.68 15.83
CA TRP A 184 -2.08 2.10 17.16
C TRP A 184 -2.56 0.92 18.01
N GLU A 185 -3.42 0.07 17.44
CA GLU A 185 -3.92 -1.13 18.12
C GLU A 185 -2.75 -2.08 18.49
N LEU A 186 -1.83 -2.31 17.55
CA LEU A 186 -0.65 -3.16 17.76
C LEU A 186 0.34 -2.61 18.78
N ALA A 187 0.46 -1.28 18.90
CA ALA A 187 1.33 -0.64 19.87
C ALA A 187 0.74 -0.64 21.28
N THR A 188 -0.60 -0.65 21.39
CA THR A 188 -1.30 -0.55 22.68
C THR A 188 -1.75 -1.91 23.24
N THR A 189 -1.74 -2.96 22.41
CA THR A 189 -2.17 -4.30 22.80
C THR A 189 -1.07 -5.34 22.53
N ASN A 190 -0.81 -6.23 23.49
CA ASN A 190 0.27 -7.21 23.36
C ASN A 190 0.00 -8.30 22.31
N GLU A 191 -1.22 -8.82 22.24
CA GLU A 191 -1.62 -9.83 21.26
C GLU A 191 -3.06 -9.54 20.80
N LEU A 192 -3.26 -9.48 19.49
CA LEU A 192 -4.53 -9.13 18.87
C LEU A 192 -4.99 -10.23 17.94
N ARG A 193 -6.26 -10.65 18.05
CA ARG A 193 -6.86 -11.49 17.02
C ARG A 193 -7.24 -10.63 15.82
N VAL A 194 -6.99 -11.13 14.61
CA VAL A 194 -7.28 -10.36 13.38
C VAL A 194 -8.77 -10.05 13.22
N ILE A 195 -9.66 -10.88 13.77
CA ILE A 195 -11.10 -10.60 13.81
C ILE A 195 -11.43 -9.35 14.64
N ASP A 196 -10.75 -9.14 15.77
CA ASP A 196 -11.00 -8.01 16.67
C ASP A 196 -10.58 -6.69 15.98
N LEU A 197 -9.47 -6.72 15.23
CA LEU A 197 -9.03 -5.61 14.37
C LEU A 197 -10.07 -5.24 13.30
N GLY A 198 -10.71 -6.21 12.65
CA GLY A 198 -11.75 -5.96 11.65
C GLY A 198 -13.00 -5.30 12.25
N ASN A 199 -13.36 -5.70 13.47
CA ASN A 199 -14.51 -5.15 14.20
C ASN A 199 -14.26 -3.71 14.68
N ASN A 200 -13.08 -3.42 15.24
CA ASN A 200 -12.73 -2.08 15.75
C ASN A 200 -12.68 -1.00 14.66
N HIS A 201 -12.42 -1.38 13.40
CA HIS A 201 -12.34 -0.43 12.28
C HIS A 201 -13.63 -0.34 11.45
N GLY A 202 -14.78 -0.79 11.99
CA GLY A 202 -16.08 -0.67 11.32
C GLY A 202 -16.19 -1.45 10.02
N LYS A 203 -15.30 -2.44 9.80
CA LYS A 203 -15.29 -3.33 8.64
C LYS A 203 -15.39 -4.80 9.10
N PRO A 204 -16.47 -5.17 9.81
CA PRO A 204 -16.65 -6.52 10.28
C PRO A 204 -16.59 -7.49 9.09
N ASN A 205 -15.84 -8.57 9.26
CA ASN A 205 -15.62 -9.62 8.27
C ASN A 205 -14.76 -9.27 7.03
N GLN A 206 -14.18 -8.06 6.95
CA GLN A 206 -13.12 -7.74 5.99
C GLN A 206 -11.77 -7.82 6.67
N GLU A 207 -10.94 -8.74 6.20
CA GLU A 207 -9.60 -8.92 6.74
C GLU A 207 -8.72 -7.76 6.24
N PRO A 208 -8.02 -7.01 7.13
CA PRO A 208 -7.01 -6.03 6.72
C PRO A 208 -5.72 -6.74 6.23
N GLN A 209 -5.88 -7.73 5.34
CA GLN A 209 -4.82 -8.64 4.90
C GLN A 209 -3.66 -7.88 4.29
N GLU A 210 -3.91 -6.85 3.49
CA GLU A 210 -2.86 -6.22 2.71
C GLU A 210 -1.84 -5.52 3.62
N TYR A 211 -2.30 -4.83 4.68
CA TYR A 211 -1.43 -4.13 5.62
C TYR A 211 -0.71 -5.08 6.55
N LEU A 212 -1.44 -6.03 7.16
CA LEU A 212 -0.84 -7.04 8.03
C LEU A 212 0.16 -7.91 7.26
N SER A 213 -0.14 -8.28 6.01
CA SER A 213 0.78 -9.06 5.18
C SER A 213 2.05 -8.27 4.88
N ARG A 214 1.94 -6.96 4.58
CA ARG A 214 3.12 -6.11 4.35
C ARG A 214 3.97 -5.96 5.60
N LEU A 215 3.38 -5.60 6.73
CA LEU A 215 4.12 -5.44 7.99
C LEU A 215 4.83 -6.75 8.36
N LYS A 216 4.15 -7.89 8.19
CA LYS A 216 4.75 -9.23 8.35
C LYS A 216 5.89 -9.48 7.35
N GLU A 217 5.70 -9.13 6.09
CA GLU A 217 6.72 -9.27 5.04
C GLU A 217 7.96 -8.43 5.30
N CYS A 218 7.79 -7.25 5.90
CA CYS A 218 8.88 -6.38 6.33
C CYS A 218 9.52 -6.85 7.64
N GLY A 219 8.84 -7.74 8.37
CA GLY A 219 9.32 -8.29 9.65
C GLY A 219 8.98 -7.42 10.86
N LEU A 220 8.06 -6.47 10.70
CA LEU A 220 7.65 -5.51 11.73
C LEU A 220 6.62 -6.09 12.70
N ILE A 221 5.96 -7.18 12.31
CA ILE A 221 4.97 -7.88 13.15
C ILE A 221 5.11 -9.39 12.99
N HIS A 222 4.68 -10.10 14.02
CA HIS A 222 4.49 -11.54 14.02
C HIS A 222 3.04 -11.88 13.74
N TYR A 223 2.83 -13.05 13.16
CA TYR A 223 1.52 -13.47 12.69
C TYR A 223 1.44 -14.98 12.77
N GLU A 224 0.75 -15.48 13.79
CA GLU A 224 0.54 -16.89 14.04
C GLU A 224 -0.89 -17.28 13.73
N PHE A 225 -1.02 -18.42 13.07
CA PHE A 225 -2.30 -19.06 12.87
C PHE A 225 -2.35 -20.21 13.87
N THR A 226 -3.20 -20.08 14.89
CA THR A 226 -3.39 -21.13 15.90
C THR A 226 -4.12 -22.29 15.23
N ALA A 227 -3.33 -23.27 14.79
CA ALA A 227 -3.78 -24.37 13.96
C ALA A 227 -3.50 -25.70 14.65
N GLU A 228 -4.26 -26.01 15.69
CA GLU A 228 -4.42 -27.42 16.02
C GLU A 228 -5.33 -28.06 14.94
N HIS A 229 -4.68 -28.57 13.90
CA HIS A 229 -5.16 -29.62 13.00
C HIS A 229 -6.38 -29.37 12.09
N GLN A 230 -6.71 -28.12 11.72
CA GLN A 230 -7.88 -27.85 10.89
C GLN A 230 -7.52 -27.31 9.47
N PRO A 231 -8.06 -27.91 8.38
CA PRO A 231 -7.77 -27.51 7.00
C PRO A 231 -8.29 -26.10 6.64
N TYR A 232 -7.64 -25.49 5.64
CA TYR A 232 -7.69 -24.06 5.27
C TYR A 232 -9.07 -23.44 4.95
N ALA A 233 -10.11 -24.23 4.67
CA ALA A 233 -11.51 -23.77 4.61
C ALA A 233 -12.46 -24.97 4.58
N GLN A 234 -13.34 -25.04 5.58
CA GLN A 234 -14.38 -26.06 5.71
C GLN A 234 -15.75 -25.44 5.46
N TYR A 235 -16.62 -26.15 4.74
CA TYR A 235 -17.98 -25.71 4.46
C TYR A 235 -18.97 -26.82 4.77
N GLN A 236 -20.10 -26.45 5.35
CA GLN A 236 -21.21 -27.36 5.58
C GLN A 236 -22.51 -26.66 5.24
N LEU A 237 -23.51 -27.43 4.80
CA LEU A 237 -24.84 -26.90 4.55
C LEU A 237 -25.42 -26.33 5.85
N ALA A 238 -25.96 -25.11 5.80
CA ALA A 238 -26.56 -24.49 6.97
C ALA A 238 -27.85 -25.21 7.36
N LEU A 239 -28.08 -25.40 8.67
CA LEU A 239 -29.31 -26.01 9.19
C LEU A 239 -30.57 -25.27 8.72
N ASN A 240 -30.46 -23.94 8.61
CA ASN A 240 -31.52 -23.04 8.16
C ASN A 240 -31.23 -22.51 6.74
N SER A 241 -30.64 -23.33 5.87
CA SER A 241 -30.34 -22.92 4.49
C SER A 241 -31.62 -22.44 3.79
N PRO A 242 -31.59 -21.34 3.01
CA PRO A 242 -32.77 -20.87 2.29
C PRO A 242 -33.39 -21.97 1.41
N LEU A 243 -34.72 -22.01 1.37
CA LEU A 243 -35.48 -23.03 0.64
C LEU A 243 -35.33 -22.87 -0.89
N GLU A 244 -35.16 -21.64 -1.35
CA GLU A 244 -34.95 -21.33 -2.77
C GLU A 244 -33.64 -21.93 -3.28
N THR A 245 -33.58 -22.23 -4.58
CA THR A 245 -32.29 -22.57 -5.19
C THR A 245 -31.48 -21.29 -5.34
N PRO A 246 -30.17 -21.28 -4.98
CA PRO A 246 -29.32 -20.11 -5.12
C PRO A 246 -29.48 -19.47 -6.51
N GLY A 247 -29.94 -18.22 -6.54
CA GLY A 247 -30.42 -17.57 -7.76
C GLY A 247 -29.34 -17.31 -8.82
N TYR A 248 -29.80 -17.07 -10.06
CA TYR A 248 -29.01 -16.80 -11.27
C TYR A 248 -28.15 -15.51 -11.22
N LYS A 249 -28.23 -14.72 -10.15
CA LYS A 249 -27.51 -13.43 -10.00
C LYS A 249 -26.01 -13.59 -9.73
N THR A 250 -25.49 -14.82 -9.61
CA THR A 250 -24.05 -15.06 -9.52
C THR A 250 -23.42 -15.04 -10.90
N ARG A 251 -22.14 -14.64 -11.01
CA ARG A 251 -21.38 -14.72 -12.28
C ARG A 251 -21.24 -16.16 -12.81
N GLN A 252 -21.66 -17.19 -12.06
CA GLN A 252 -21.50 -18.60 -12.38
C GLN A 252 -22.73 -19.42 -11.94
N PRO A 253 -23.90 -19.21 -12.57
CA PRO A 253 -25.17 -19.76 -12.11
C PRO A 253 -25.19 -21.29 -12.15
N LEU A 254 -24.72 -21.90 -13.24
CA LEU A 254 -24.69 -23.36 -13.41
C LEU A 254 -23.80 -24.04 -12.36
N MET A 255 -22.59 -23.53 -12.17
CA MET A 255 -21.65 -24.05 -11.17
C MET A 255 -22.15 -23.86 -9.74
N THR A 256 -22.84 -22.74 -9.46
CA THR A 256 -23.47 -22.50 -8.15
C THR A 256 -24.56 -23.53 -7.88
N LYS A 257 -25.42 -23.80 -8.86
CA LYS A 257 -26.45 -24.84 -8.77
C LYS A 257 -25.83 -26.22 -8.54
N ASP A 258 -24.82 -26.57 -9.33
CA ASP A 258 -24.15 -27.87 -9.22
C ASP A 258 -23.50 -28.09 -7.85
N VAL A 259 -22.78 -27.08 -7.36
CA VAL A 259 -22.16 -27.11 -6.02
C VAL A 259 -23.23 -27.23 -4.94
N TYR A 260 -24.32 -26.47 -5.03
CA TYR A 260 -25.39 -26.55 -4.04
C TYR A 260 -26.07 -27.92 -4.02
N GLU A 261 -26.29 -28.54 -5.18
CA GLU A 261 -26.81 -29.91 -5.27
C GLU A 261 -25.87 -30.93 -4.63
N LEU A 262 -24.55 -30.79 -4.82
CA LEU A 262 -23.56 -31.65 -4.16
C LEU A 262 -23.62 -31.51 -2.64
N LEU A 263 -23.75 -30.28 -2.13
CA LEU A 263 -23.86 -30.01 -0.69
C LEU A 263 -25.17 -30.55 -0.11
N LYS A 264 -26.29 -30.47 -0.86
CA LYS A 264 -27.60 -31.01 -0.44
C LYS A 264 -27.63 -32.53 -0.35
N ARG A 265 -26.83 -33.23 -1.16
CA ARG A 265 -26.77 -34.71 -1.12
C ARG A 265 -26.20 -35.24 0.18
N ASP A 266 -25.34 -34.46 0.84
CA ASP A 266 -24.74 -34.82 2.11
C ASP A 266 -24.70 -33.60 3.05
N PRO A 267 -25.85 -33.26 3.68
CA PRO A 267 -25.99 -32.04 4.50
C PRO A 267 -25.06 -31.99 5.72
N ASN A 268 -24.70 -33.16 6.24
CA ASN A 268 -23.91 -33.28 7.46
C ASN A 268 -22.40 -33.35 7.19
N LYS A 269 -22.00 -33.54 5.93
CA LYS A 269 -20.59 -33.61 5.56
C LYS A 269 -19.94 -32.24 5.62
N ILE A 270 -18.75 -32.23 6.22
CA ILE A 270 -17.83 -31.10 6.16
C ILE A 270 -17.05 -31.21 4.86
N TRP A 271 -17.30 -30.29 3.95
CA TRP A 271 -16.65 -30.22 2.64
C TRP A 271 -15.40 -29.35 2.71
N MET A 272 -14.25 -29.93 2.35
CA MET A 272 -13.09 -29.14 1.98
C MET A 272 -13.19 -28.72 0.51
N LEU A 273 -12.51 -27.63 0.15
CA LEU A 273 -12.51 -27.12 -1.23
C LEU A 273 -12.00 -28.17 -2.25
N GLU A 274 -10.99 -28.96 -1.87
CA GLU A 274 -10.46 -30.02 -2.74
C GLU A 274 -11.43 -31.21 -2.86
N ASP A 275 -12.09 -31.63 -1.77
CA ASP A 275 -13.11 -32.69 -1.83
C ASP A 275 -14.28 -32.30 -2.71
N LEU A 276 -14.75 -31.05 -2.57
CA LEU A 276 -15.82 -30.51 -3.40
C LEU A 276 -15.38 -30.39 -4.86
N ARG A 277 -14.12 -30.04 -5.11
CA ARG A 277 -13.55 -30.00 -6.46
C ARG A 277 -13.57 -31.40 -7.09
N VAL A 278 -13.12 -32.43 -6.38
CA VAL A 278 -13.16 -33.82 -6.84
C VAL A 278 -14.60 -34.25 -7.15
N ALA A 279 -15.54 -33.99 -6.24
CA ALA A 279 -16.95 -34.32 -6.44
C ALA A 279 -17.58 -33.57 -7.62
N TYR A 280 -17.25 -32.29 -7.79
CA TYR A 280 -17.71 -31.47 -8.92
C TYR A 280 -17.20 -32.02 -10.26
N PHE A 281 -15.92 -32.38 -10.35
CA PHE A 281 -15.36 -32.99 -11.56
C PHE A 281 -15.98 -34.36 -11.85
N ALA A 282 -16.17 -35.18 -10.82
CA ALA A 282 -16.84 -36.48 -10.98
C ALA A 282 -18.26 -36.32 -11.54
N LYS A 283 -19.03 -35.35 -11.02
CA LYS A 283 -20.36 -35.01 -11.56
C LYS A 283 -20.28 -34.59 -13.03
N LYS A 284 -19.34 -33.70 -13.38
CA LYS A 284 -19.21 -33.21 -14.76
C LYS A 284 -18.74 -34.26 -15.75
N LYS A 285 -17.84 -35.17 -15.35
CA LYS A 285 -17.43 -36.31 -16.18
C LYS A 285 -18.57 -37.31 -16.41
N ALA A 286 -19.44 -37.49 -15.42
CA ALA A 286 -20.63 -38.32 -15.59
C ALA A 286 -21.64 -37.71 -16.59
N GLU A 287 -21.75 -36.37 -16.63
CA GLU A 287 -22.60 -35.65 -17.60
C GLU A 287 -21.96 -35.55 -19.00
N ASN A 288 -20.63 -35.44 -19.06
CA ASN A 288 -19.85 -35.36 -20.28
C ASN A 288 -18.46 -36.03 -20.08
N PRO A 289 -18.25 -37.25 -20.64
CA PRO A 289 -16.99 -37.98 -20.48
C PRO A 289 -15.73 -37.22 -20.94
N ASP A 290 -15.87 -36.31 -21.90
CA ASP A 290 -14.77 -35.50 -22.45
C ASP A 290 -14.46 -34.24 -21.62
N PHE A 291 -15.08 -34.08 -20.45
CA PHE A 291 -14.83 -32.93 -19.58
C PHE A 291 -13.45 -32.99 -18.92
N ASP A 292 -12.46 -32.39 -19.58
CA ASP A 292 -11.08 -32.29 -19.10
C ASP A 292 -10.63 -30.84 -18.86
N ARG A 293 -11.09 -30.25 -17.75
CA ARG A 293 -10.66 -28.91 -17.32
C ARG A 293 -10.15 -28.89 -15.88
N ASN A 294 -9.13 -29.68 -15.60
CA ASN A 294 -8.46 -29.62 -14.30
C ASN A 294 -7.48 -28.42 -14.25
N ASN A 295 -8.00 -27.19 -14.17
CA ASN A 295 -7.16 -26.00 -14.06
C ASN A 295 -7.36 -25.23 -12.74
N THR A 296 -6.33 -24.47 -12.36
CA THR A 296 -6.30 -23.58 -11.18
C THR A 296 -7.45 -22.57 -11.14
N SER A 297 -8.02 -22.22 -12.31
CA SER A 297 -9.18 -21.35 -12.37
C SER A 297 -10.43 -22.00 -11.77
N THR A 298 -10.64 -23.33 -11.90
CA THR A 298 -11.82 -24.01 -11.33
C THR A 298 -11.82 -23.96 -9.80
N LYS A 299 -10.66 -24.10 -9.15
CA LYS A 299 -10.51 -23.93 -7.70
C LYS A 299 -10.93 -22.53 -7.25
N ASN A 300 -10.46 -21.49 -7.95
CA ASN A 300 -10.84 -20.10 -7.66
C ASN A 300 -12.34 -19.84 -7.90
N ARG A 301 -12.92 -20.49 -8.91
CA ARG A 301 -14.35 -20.43 -9.21
C ARG A 301 -15.20 -21.08 -8.11
N LEU A 302 -14.85 -22.30 -7.68
CA LEU A 302 -15.49 -22.98 -6.55
C LEU A 302 -15.43 -22.17 -5.26
N SER A 303 -14.26 -21.59 -4.95
CA SER A 303 -14.09 -20.74 -3.77
C SER A 303 -15.02 -19.52 -3.79
N ARG A 304 -15.19 -18.88 -4.96
CA ARG A 304 -16.14 -17.76 -5.13
C ARG A 304 -17.59 -18.21 -4.98
N VAL A 305 -17.95 -19.36 -5.54
CA VAL A 305 -19.29 -19.95 -5.39
C VAL A 305 -19.60 -20.18 -3.92
N LEU A 306 -18.72 -20.86 -3.19
CA LEU A 306 -18.89 -21.13 -1.76
C LEU A 306 -18.98 -19.85 -0.93
N SER A 307 -18.16 -18.84 -1.24
CA SER A 307 -18.23 -17.54 -0.56
C SER A 307 -19.56 -16.83 -0.78
N ASN A 308 -20.17 -16.98 -1.97
CA ASN A 308 -21.49 -16.41 -2.26
C ASN A 308 -22.60 -17.18 -1.56
N LEU A 309 -22.53 -18.52 -1.55
CA LEU A 309 -23.46 -19.37 -0.82
C LEU A 309 -23.42 -19.08 0.68
N GLU A 310 -22.22 -18.86 1.24
CA GLU A 310 -22.02 -18.49 2.65
C GLU A 310 -22.67 -17.14 2.97
N ARG A 311 -22.40 -16.11 2.15
CA ARG A 311 -23.03 -14.77 2.33
C ARG A 311 -24.55 -14.81 2.22
N ALA A 312 -25.09 -15.71 1.40
CA ALA A 312 -26.52 -15.88 1.23
C ALA A 312 -27.15 -16.86 2.23
N GLY A 313 -26.38 -17.37 3.20
CA GLY A 313 -26.87 -18.23 4.29
C GLY A 313 -27.10 -19.69 3.91
N TYR A 314 -26.69 -20.15 2.73
CA TYR A 314 -26.85 -21.54 2.30
C TYR A 314 -25.86 -22.49 2.96
N VAL A 315 -24.65 -21.99 3.26
CA VAL A 315 -23.59 -22.76 3.92
C VAL A 315 -22.99 -21.94 5.05
N TYR A 316 -22.37 -22.62 6.00
CA TYR A 316 -21.56 -22.00 7.05
C TYR A 316 -20.18 -22.66 7.12
N ARG A 317 -19.27 -22.07 7.89
CA ARG A 317 -17.93 -22.62 8.15
C ARG A 317 -17.85 -23.14 9.58
N PRO A 318 -17.89 -24.47 9.80
CA PRO A 318 -17.76 -25.04 11.14
C PRO A 318 -16.43 -24.62 11.79
N GLY A 319 -15.38 -24.53 10.98
CA GLY A 319 -14.06 -24.07 11.40
C GLY A 319 -13.88 -22.55 11.44
N GLY A 320 -14.94 -21.75 11.30
CA GLY A 320 -14.79 -20.30 11.18
C GLY A 320 -13.90 -19.87 10.01
N ARG A 321 -13.42 -18.64 10.03
CA ARG A 321 -12.48 -18.08 9.04
C ARG A 321 -11.08 -18.01 9.59
N ARG A 322 -10.09 -18.05 8.70
CA ARG A 322 -8.67 -18.05 9.06
C ARG A 322 -8.30 -16.89 9.99
N TYR A 323 -8.78 -15.69 9.69
CA TYR A 323 -8.51 -14.49 10.49
C TYR A 323 -9.14 -14.52 11.89
N GLU A 324 -10.17 -15.35 12.12
CA GLU A 324 -10.78 -15.54 13.44
C GLU A 324 -9.88 -16.36 14.37
N ARG A 325 -8.90 -17.05 13.80
CA ARG A 325 -7.93 -17.92 14.49
C ARG A 325 -6.49 -17.47 14.28
N THR A 326 -6.33 -16.21 13.94
CA THR A 326 -5.02 -15.63 13.73
C THR A 326 -4.77 -14.61 14.81
N THR A 327 -3.62 -14.74 15.47
CA THR A 327 -3.10 -13.72 16.37
C THR A 327 -1.92 -12.99 15.73
N VAL A 328 -1.83 -11.71 16.08
CA VAL A 328 -0.80 -10.79 15.63
C VAL A 328 -0.23 -10.12 16.86
N TRP A 329 1.09 -10.03 16.92
CA TRP A 329 1.80 -9.30 17.96
C TRP A 329 3.03 -8.62 17.39
N VAL A 330 3.60 -7.73 18.20
CA VAL A 330 4.80 -6.97 17.89
C VAL A 330 5.82 -7.28 18.97
N ASP A 331 7.09 -7.42 18.61
CA ASP A 331 8.15 -7.48 19.61
C ASP A 331 8.37 -6.09 20.25
N GLU A 332 9.10 -6.04 21.37
CA GLU A 332 9.29 -4.78 22.10
C GLU A 332 10.07 -3.72 21.29
N GLU A 333 11.01 -4.14 20.43
CA GLU A 333 11.79 -3.23 19.60
C GLU A 333 10.90 -2.50 18.58
N HIS A 334 10.10 -3.26 17.81
CA HIS A 334 9.18 -2.68 16.84
C HIS A 334 8.01 -1.95 17.51
N LYS A 335 7.62 -2.35 18.73
CA LYS A 335 6.60 -1.63 19.52
C LYS A 335 7.08 -0.24 19.90
N LEU A 336 8.33 -0.09 20.35
CA LEU A 336 8.93 1.21 20.62
C LEU A 336 9.03 2.08 19.36
N LEU A 337 9.39 1.49 18.22
CA LEU A 337 9.40 2.18 16.93
C LEU A 337 8.00 2.70 16.56
N PHE A 338 6.96 1.88 16.76
CA PHE A 338 5.57 2.31 16.52
C PHE A 338 5.13 3.41 17.48
N ILE A 339 5.45 3.33 18.77
CA ILE A 339 5.10 4.37 19.75
C ILE A 339 5.74 5.71 19.39
N ASP A 340 7.01 5.72 18.97
CA ASP A 340 7.70 6.94 18.53
C ASP A 340 7.00 7.56 17.31
N LEU A 341 6.68 6.76 16.30
CA LEU A 341 5.94 7.22 15.12
C LEU A 341 4.55 7.77 15.48
N LEU A 342 3.80 7.05 16.31
CA LEU A 342 2.44 7.43 16.70
C LEU A 342 2.45 8.72 17.53
N THR A 343 3.41 8.88 18.44
CA THR A 343 3.55 10.09 19.26
C THR A 343 3.81 11.31 18.40
N LEU A 344 4.71 11.19 17.42
CA LEU A 344 5.03 12.24 16.47
C LEU A 344 3.81 12.63 15.62
N ILE A 345 3.08 11.64 15.12
CA ILE A 345 1.88 11.87 14.30
C ILE A 345 0.75 12.47 15.12
N ASP A 346 0.54 12.02 16.36
CA ASP A 346 -0.49 12.56 17.26
C ASP A 346 -0.21 14.02 17.62
N GLN A 347 1.03 14.36 17.99
CA GLN A 347 1.43 15.74 18.27
C GLN A 347 1.25 16.64 17.04
N PHE A 348 1.59 16.14 15.85
CA PHE A 348 1.36 16.85 14.60
C PHE A 348 -0.13 17.03 14.29
N GLN A 349 -0.94 15.97 14.45
CA GLN A 349 -2.39 16.01 14.21
C GLN A 349 -3.06 17.01 15.13
N ASN A 350 -2.65 17.06 16.40
CA ASN A 350 -3.13 18.01 17.40
C ASN A 350 -2.57 19.43 17.23
N GLN A 351 -1.81 19.68 16.15
CA GLN A 351 -1.24 20.98 15.80
C GLN A 351 -0.37 21.58 16.92
N ASP A 352 0.39 20.74 17.63
CA ASP A 352 1.30 21.19 18.67
C ASP A 352 2.36 22.15 18.10
N SER A 353 2.40 23.37 18.65
CA SER A 353 3.18 24.47 18.09
C SER A 353 4.68 24.21 18.05
N ASP A 354 5.22 23.55 19.08
CA ASP A 354 6.64 23.18 19.17
C ASP A 354 6.98 22.07 18.18
N THR A 355 6.09 21.09 18.02
CA THR A 355 6.22 20.00 17.05
C THR A 355 6.22 20.53 15.62
N LEU A 356 5.28 21.40 15.27
CA LEU A 356 5.22 22.04 13.95
C LEU A 356 6.48 22.88 13.68
N ARG A 357 6.93 23.66 14.66
CA ARG A 357 8.17 24.45 14.56
C ARG A 357 9.39 23.56 14.37
N LYS A 358 9.53 22.51 15.17
CA LYS A 358 10.61 21.53 15.07
C LYS A 358 10.62 20.87 13.69
N GLY A 359 9.47 20.44 13.19
CA GLY A 359 9.33 19.84 11.87
C GLY A 359 9.83 20.74 10.74
N ARG A 360 9.40 22.02 10.73
CA ARG A 360 9.86 22.99 9.72
C ARG A 360 11.36 23.26 9.82
N MET A 361 11.91 23.36 11.04
CA MET A 361 13.35 23.49 11.22
C MET A 361 14.11 22.27 10.68
N LEU A 362 13.59 21.05 10.92
CA LEU A 362 14.20 19.83 10.42
C LEU A 362 14.23 19.80 8.88
N ALA A 363 13.13 20.17 8.23
CA ALA A 363 12.98 20.15 6.77
C ALA A 363 14.09 20.90 6.01
N VAL A 364 14.61 21.99 6.59
CA VAL A 364 15.69 22.80 5.99
C VAL A 364 17.09 22.50 6.54
N SER A 365 17.20 21.61 7.53
CA SER A 365 18.46 21.36 8.26
C SER A 365 19.21 20.09 7.83
N PHE A 366 18.58 19.21 7.04
CA PHE A 366 19.21 17.97 6.62
C PHE A 366 20.43 18.25 5.73
N SER A 367 21.57 17.68 6.12
CA SER A 367 22.76 17.72 5.29
C SER A 367 22.57 16.93 3.98
N PRO A 368 23.31 17.25 2.91
CA PRO A 368 23.25 16.49 1.67
C PRO A 368 23.49 14.99 1.86
N ARG A 369 24.38 14.61 2.78
CA ARG A 369 24.64 13.21 3.14
C ARG A 369 23.43 12.51 3.77
N GLN A 370 22.69 13.21 4.64
CA GLN A 370 21.45 12.67 5.23
C GLN A 370 20.38 12.47 4.16
N ILE A 371 20.19 13.46 3.27
CA ILE A 371 19.26 13.34 2.13
C ILE A 371 19.67 12.17 1.23
N GLY A 372 20.97 12.04 0.89
CA GLY A 372 21.48 10.90 0.13
C GLY A 372 21.17 9.56 0.80
N THR A 373 21.31 9.47 2.12
CA THR A 373 20.97 8.27 2.89
C THR A 373 19.47 7.93 2.80
N LEU A 374 18.61 8.92 3.00
CA LEU A 374 17.16 8.77 2.88
C LEU A 374 16.71 8.41 1.46
N MET A 375 17.32 9.00 0.43
CA MET A 375 17.06 8.66 -0.96
C MET A 375 17.52 7.24 -1.31
N ALA A 376 18.66 6.79 -0.79
CA ALA A 376 19.12 5.41 -0.95
C ALA A 376 18.13 4.42 -0.31
N LYS A 377 17.63 4.75 0.89
CA LYS A 377 16.58 3.99 1.58
C LYS A 377 15.29 3.93 0.76
N ALA A 378 14.80 5.06 0.26
CA ALA A 378 13.64 5.09 -0.63
C ALA A 378 13.82 4.20 -1.87
N LYS A 379 15.02 4.21 -2.46
CA LYS A 379 15.37 3.40 -3.64
C LYS A 379 15.39 1.91 -3.34
N GLU A 380 15.95 1.51 -2.19
CA GLU A 380 16.01 0.11 -1.74
C GLU A 380 14.61 -0.49 -1.58
N HIS A 381 13.67 0.30 -1.06
CA HIS A 381 12.32 -0.15 -0.71
C HIS A 381 11.26 0.16 -1.78
N SER A 382 11.60 0.94 -2.82
CA SER A 382 10.69 1.28 -3.92
C SER A 382 10.46 0.10 -4.88
N PRO A 383 9.21 -0.36 -5.08
CA PRO A 383 8.92 -1.40 -6.07
C PRO A 383 9.24 -0.96 -7.50
N GLN A 384 9.04 0.33 -7.81
CA GLN A 384 9.29 0.86 -9.15
C GLN A 384 10.79 0.89 -9.47
N ALA A 385 11.63 1.27 -8.50
CA ALA A 385 13.09 1.30 -8.66
C ALA A 385 13.72 -0.10 -8.82
N ASN A 386 12.98 -1.15 -8.42
CA ASN A 386 13.44 -2.53 -8.41
C ASN A 386 12.75 -3.41 -9.48
N LYS A 387 11.83 -2.86 -10.28
CA LYS A 387 11.01 -3.62 -11.24
C LYS A 387 11.83 -4.34 -12.32
N PHE A 388 12.82 -3.68 -12.92
CA PHE A 388 13.59 -4.22 -14.05
C PHE A 388 14.61 -5.30 -13.66
N PHE A 389 15.03 -5.35 -12.40
CA PHE A 389 16.07 -6.27 -11.92
C PHE A 389 15.50 -7.61 -11.44
N ARG A 390 14.18 -7.77 -11.45
CA ARG A 390 13.51 -8.94 -10.88
C ARG A 390 13.89 -10.24 -11.58
N GLU A 391 14.02 -10.25 -12.90
CA GLU A 391 14.36 -11.47 -13.65
C GLU A 391 15.79 -11.94 -13.38
N GLU A 392 16.74 -11.01 -13.36
CA GLU A 392 18.13 -11.33 -13.02
C GLU A 392 18.28 -11.75 -11.55
N THR A 393 17.54 -11.08 -10.65
CA THR A 393 17.47 -11.46 -9.24
C THR A 393 16.87 -12.86 -9.07
N GLU A 394 15.80 -13.19 -9.81
CA GLU A 394 15.19 -14.52 -9.81
C GLU A 394 16.21 -15.58 -10.27
N LYS A 395 16.98 -15.32 -11.33
CA LYS A 395 18.05 -16.23 -11.80
C LYS A 395 19.14 -16.43 -10.74
N HIS A 396 19.62 -15.34 -10.14
CA HIS A 396 20.66 -15.41 -9.10
C HIS A 396 20.18 -16.16 -7.86
N ILE A 397 18.93 -15.95 -7.43
CA ILE A 397 18.34 -16.69 -6.31
C ILE A 397 18.33 -18.19 -6.60
N LEU A 398 17.91 -18.60 -7.80
CA LEU A 398 17.86 -20.01 -8.16
C LEU A 398 19.27 -20.62 -8.20
N SER A 399 20.25 -19.91 -8.77
CA SER A 399 21.66 -20.34 -8.75
C SER A 399 22.19 -20.46 -7.33
N PHE A 400 21.92 -19.47 -6.47
CA PHE A 400 22.38 -19.48 -5.09
C PHE A 400 21.77 -20.64 -4.29
N LEU A 401 20.47 -20.91 -4.48
CA LEU A 401 19.77 -22.02 -3.80
C LEU A 401 20.14 -23.41 -4.35
N ASN A 402 20.68 -23.48 -5.56
CA ASN A 402 21.31 -24.69 -6.09
C ASN A 402 22.54 -25.06 -5.27
N ASP A 403 23.37 -24.07 -4.95
CA ASP A 403 24.65 -24.28 -4.27
C ASP A 403 24.49 -24.28 -2.73
N HIS A 404 23.48 -23.58 -2.22
CA HIS A 404 23.23 -23.38 -0.79
C HIS A 404 21.77 -23.74 -0.43
N SER A 405 21.48 -25.04 -0.45
CA SER A 405 20.17 -25.55 -0.01
C SER A 405 19.89 -25.18 1.46
N LYS A 406 18.62 -25.08 1.84
CA LYS A 406 18.18 -24.65 3.18
C LYS A 406 18.75 -23.28 3.59
N SER A 407 18.72 -22.31 2.69
CA SER A 407 19.11 -20.93 3.02
C SER A 407 17.93 -20.14 3.60
N THR A 408 18.19 -19.27 4.57
CA THR A 408 17.23 -18.28 5.07
C THR A 408 17.04 -17.13 4.09
N THR A 409 15.94 -16.38 4.21
CA THR A 409 15.75 -15.13 3.47
C THR A 409 16.90 -14.14 3.68
N ARG A 410 17.49 -14.09 4.89
CA ARG A 410 18.60 -13.19 5.21
C ARG A 410 19.87 -13.56 4.43
N GLU A 411 20.18 -14.85 4.33
CA GLU A 411 21.31 -15.36 3.56
C GLU A 411 21.12 -15.12 2.06
N VAL A 412 19.93 -15.39 1.53
CA VAL A 412 19.58 -15.09 0.13
C VAL A 412 19.71 -13.59 -0.16
N ARG A 413 19.18 -12.72 0.73
CA ARG A 413 19.31 -11.26 0.60
C ARG A 413 20.78 -10.85 0.55
N LYS A 414 21.61 -11.35 1.47
CA LYS A 414 23.04 -11.04 1.52
C LYS A 414 23.73 -11.40 0.19
N SER A 415 23.46 -12.59 -0.34
CA SER A 415 23.99 -13.03 -1.64
C SER A 415 23.62 -12.09 -2.79
N ILE A 416 22.39 -11.57 -2.80
CA ILE A 416 21.94 -10.62 -3.83
C ILE A 416 22.65 -9.27 -3.70
N ILE A 417 22.81 -8.77 -2.46
CA ILE A 417 23.54 -7.52 -2.20
C ILE A 417 24.99 -7.67 -2.67
N ASP A 418 25.62 -8.81 -2.37
CA ASP A 418 27.00 -9.10 -2.75
C ASP A 418 27.17 -9.24 -4.27
N TYR A 419 26.19 -9.82 -4.98
CA TYR A 419 26.19 -10.00 -6.44
C TYR A 419 25.91 -8.68 -7.19
N GLN A 420 24.83 -7.98 -6.82
CA GLN A 420 24.38 -6.78 -7.53
C GLN A 420 25.05 -5.49 -7.05
N LYS A 421 25.85 -5.57 -5.97
CA LYS A 421 26.45 -4.41 -5.28
C LYS A 421 25.41 -3.34 -4.95
N ARG A 422 24.19 -3.76 -4.62
CA ARG A 422 23.05 -2.88 -4.36
C ARG A 422 22.18 -3.44 -3.23
N ASN A 423 21.74 -2.55 -2.36
CA ASN A 423 20.80 -2.92 -1.30
C ASN A 423 19.39 -3.16 -1.86
N VAL A 424 18.73 -4.16 -1.28
CA VAL A 424 17.37 -4.60 -1.61
C VAL A 424 16.64 -4.96 -0.33
N SER A 425 15.39 -4.54 -0.16
CA SER A 425 14.66 -4.80 1.09
C SER A 425 14.38 -6.28 1.30
N THR A 426 14.31 -6.70 2.57
CA THR A 426 13.93 -8.08 2.95
C THR A 426 12.55 -8.45 2.42
N GLY A 427 11.59 -7.51 2.46
CA GLY A 427 10.25 -7.69 1.92
C GLY A 427 10.26 -8.00 0.42
N ASN A 428 11.07 -7.29 -0.37
CA ASN A 428 11.20 -7.54 -1.80
C ASN A 428 11.74 -8.96 -2.08
N ILE A 429 12.78 -9.39 -1.34
CA ILE A 429 13.33 -10.75 -1.48
C ILE A 429 12.30 -11.82 -1.11
N ARG A 430 11.54 -11.63 -0.03
CA ARG A 430 10.44 -12.54 0.34
C ARG A 430 9.37 -12.60 -0.75
N ALA A 431 8.99 -11.47 -1.34
CA ALA A 431 8.01 -11.42 -2.43
C ALA A 431 8.50 -12.19 -3.67
N ILE A 432 9.78 -12.10 -4.00
CA ILE A 432 10.38 -12.88 -5.09
C ILE A 432 10.38 -14.38 -4.75
N LEU A 433 10.85 -14.77 -3.55
CA LEU A 433 10.87 -16.16 -3.09
C LEU A 433 9.46 -16.78 -3.10
N ARG A 434 8.45 -16.07 -2.60
CA ARG A 434 7.06 -16.55 -2.63
C ARG A 434 6.53 -16.71 -4.04
N LYS A 435 6.89 -15.82 -4.98
CA LYS A 435 6.52 -15.97 -6.39
C LYS A 435 7.18 -17.22 -6.99
N LEU A 436 8.48 -17.42 -6.74
CA LEU A 436 9.19 -18.63 -7.19
C LEU A 436 8.58 -19.91 -6.59
N LYS A 437 8.16 -19.88 -5.32
CA LYS A 437 7.44 -20.96 -4.65
C LYS A 437 6.08 -21.23 -5.31
N SER A 438 5.30 -20.19 -5.55
CA SER A 438 3.99 -20.31 -6.20
C SER A 438 4.08 -20.82 -7.64
N GLY A 439 5.23 -20.58 -8.30
CA GLY A 439 5.55 -21.12 -9.62
C GLY A 439 6.24 -22.50 -9.59
N GLY A 440 6.32 -23.17 -8.44
CA GLY A 440 6.89 -24.51 -8.31
C GLY A 440 8.41 -24.60 -8.46
N LYS A 441 9.14 -23.49 -8.46
CA LYS A 441 10.61 -23.49 -8.66
C LYS A 441 11.40 -23.73 -7.39
N ILE A 442 10.84 -23.35 -6.25
CA ILE A 442 11.46 -23.50 -4.92
C ILE A 442 10.44 -24.00 -3.90
N LYS A 443 10.91 -24.58 -2.81
CA LYS A 443 10.11 -24.96 -1.64
C LYS A 443 10.59 -24.27 -0.37
N GLU A 444 9.67 -24.14 0.58
CA GLU A 444 9.90 -23.55 1.88
C GLU A 444 9.70 -24.64 2.94
N THR A 445 10.69 -24.81 3.81
CA THR A 445 10.64 -25.71 4.96
C THR A 445 10.79 -24.89 6.23
N LEU A 446 10.00 -25.20 7.25
CA LEU A 446 10.14 -24.60 8.57
C LEU A 446 11.11 -25.46 9.40
N GLU A 447 12.24 -24.89 9.82
CA GLU A 447 13.25 -25.59 10.63
C GLU A 447 13.55 -24.73 11.87
N LYS A 448 13.24 -25.25 13.06
CA LYS A 448 13.36 -24.52 14.34
C LYS A 448 12.69 -23.13 14.32
N GLY A 449 11.51 -23.04 13.72
CA GLY A 449 10.75 -21.78 13.62
C GLY A 449 11.27 -20.78 12.57
N ILE A 450 12.30 -21.15 11.79
CA ILE A 450 12.88 -20.28 10.76
C ILE A 450 12.55 -20.86 9.38
N ASN A 451 12.04 -20.01 8.47
CA ASN A 451 11.78 -20.39 7.09
C ASN A 451 13.08 -20.56 6.30
N LYS A 452 13.24 -21.73 5.71
CA LYS A 452 14.40 -22.15 4.93
C LYS A 452 13.96 -22.49 3.51
N TRP A 453 14.71 -22.04 2.52
CA TRP A 453 14.38 -22.13 1.10
C TRP A 453 15.32 -23.11 0.40
N SER A 454 14.77 -23.92 -0.50
CA SER A 454 15.52 -24.88 -1.34
C SER A 454 14.89 -24.97 -2.73
N LEU A 455 15.61 -25.45 -3.73
CA LEU A 455 15.00 -25.79 -5.03
C LEU A 455 13.92 -26.88 -4.86
N ALA A 456 12.87 -26.80 -5.68
CA ALA A 456 11.88 -27.88 -5.77
C ALA A 456 12.51 -29.06 -6.52
N SER A 457 12.39 -30.28 -5.99
CA SER A 457 12.84 -31.51 -6.65
C SER A 457 11.88 -31.88 -7.79
N GLU A 458 12.38 -32.41 -8.91
CA GLU A 458 11.57 -32.84 -10.06
C GLU A 458 10.50 -33.90 -9.71
N GLN A 459 10.59 -34.54 -8.54
CA GLN A 459 9.62 -35.53 -8.04
C GLN A 459 8.42 -34.93 -7.27
N ASP A 460 8.38 -33.60 -7.06
CA ASP A 460 7.32 -32.91 -6.28
C ASP A 460 6.29 -32.16 -7.16
N ASN A 461 6.30 -32.32 -8.49
CA ASN A 461 5.38 -31.64 -9.43
C ASN A 461 4.21 -32.52 -9.91
#